data_AF-A0A7Y1ZHA9-F1
#
_entry.id   AF-A0A7Y1ZHA9-F1
#
_cell.length_a   1.000
_cell.length_b   1.000
_cell.length_c   1.000
_cell.angle_alpha   90.00
_cell.angle_beta   90.00
_cell.angle_gamma   90.00
#
_symmetry.space_group_name_H-M   'P 1'
#
loop_
_entity.id
_entity.type
_entity.pdbx_description
1 polymer ?
#
loop_
_entity_poly.entity_id
_entity_poly.type
_entity_poly.pdbx_seq_one_letter_code
_entity_poly.pdbx_strand_id
1 'polypeptide(L)'
;MALSDHDSLLAGNVTRGEELPTLRHDVSATSVILGALASRDWRPMHHDRDFAQQRNGTRDIFMNTPNQAAWLERYITDWAGPRARLGRYKF
;
A
#
# COMPACT_ATOMS: atom_id res chain seq x y z
N MET A 1 6.21 -23.75 -15.75
CA MET A 1 6.33 -24.17 -14.33
C MET A 1 5.73 -23.05 -13.51
N ALA A 2 4.61 -23.27 -12.81
CA ALA A 2 4.04 -22.25 -11.96
C ALA A 2 5.00 -21.99 -10.80
N LEU A 3 5.34 -20.72 -10.56
CA LEU A 3 6.15 -20.31 -9.41
C LEU A 3 5.37 -20.62 -8.13
N SER A 4 6.03 -21.24 -7.15
CA SER A 4 5.46 -21.42 -5.82
C SER A 4 5.44 -20.09 -5.06
N ASP A 5 4.61 -19.98 -4.02
CA ASP A 5 4.55 -18.82 -3.08
C ASP A 5 5.91 -18.48 -2.41
N HIS A 6 6.97 -19.23 -2.68
CA HIS A 6 8.30 -19.05 -2.11
C HIS A 6 9.39 -18.76 -3.15
N ASP A 7 9.05 -18.74 -4.43
CA ASP A 7 9.99 -18.41 -5.48
C ASP A 7 10.15 -16.89 -5.61
N SER A 8 11.38 -16.45 -5.88
CA SER A 8 11.69 -15.03 -6.12
C SER A 8 12.05 -14.84 -7.59
N LEU A 9 11.51 -13.79 -8.20
CA LEU A 9 11.87 -13.41 -9.56
C LEU A 9 13.32 -12.95 -9.60
N LEU A 10 14.07 -13.47 -10.56
CA LEU A 10 15.39 -12.97 -10.92
C LEU A 10 15.27 -11.97 -12.07
N ALA A 11 16.33 -11.20 -12.32
CA ALA A 11 16.34 -10.21 -13.40
C ALA A 11 16.05 -10.82 -14.79
N GLY A 12 16.41 -12.09 -15.01
CA GLY A 12 16.12 -12.81 -16.26
C GLY A 12 14.68 -13.30 -16.39
N ASN A 13 13.85 -13.17 -15.34
CA ASN A 13 12.45 -13.59 -15.34
C ASN A 13 11.47 -12.45 -15.65
N VAL A 14 11.95 -11.21 -15.79
CA VAL A 14 11.10 -10.02 -15.99
C VAL A 14 11.40 -9.36 -17.32
N THR A 15 10.36 -8.87 -18.00
CA THR A 15 10.53 -8.15 -19.27
C THR A 15 10.12 -6.70 -19.14
N ARG A 16 10.87 -5.78 -19.76
CA ARG A 16 10.49 -4.36 -19.77
C ARG A 16 9.13 -4.18 -20.46
N GLY A 17 8.24 -3.44 -19.81
CA GLY A 17 6.89 -3.17 -20.32
C GLY A 17 5.87 -4.25 -19.98
N GLU A 18 6.26 -5.30 -19.26
CA GLU A 18 5.34 -6.27 -18.70
C GLU A 18 4.34 -5.61 -17.74
N GLU A 19 3.06 -5.91 -17.92
CA GLU A 19 2.01 -5.46 -17.03
C GLU A 19 1.96 -6.33 -15.78
N LEU A 20 1.90 -5.70 -14.62
CA LEU A 20 1.75 -6.42 -13.35
C LEU A 20 0.28 -6.82 -13.11
N PRO A 21 0.03 -7.94 -12.41
CA PRO A 21 -1.33 -8.35 -12.05
C PRO A 21 -2.06 -7.27 -11.26
N THR A 22 -3.32 -6.97 -11.59
CA THR A 22 -4.08 -5.97 -10.84
C THR A 22 -4.33 -6.40 -9.40
N LEU A 23 -3.95 -5.55 -8.44
CA LEU A 23 -4.37 -5.71 -7.03
C LEU A 23 -5.68 -4.94 -6.79
N ARG A 24 -6.69 -5.63 -6.25
CA ARG A 24 -7.90 -5.00 -5.73
C ARG A 24 -7.96 -5.23 -4.23
N HIS A 25 -8.21 -4.17 -3.47
CA HIS A 25 -8.37 -4.25 -2.02
C HIS A 25 -9.49 -3.32 -1.58
N ASP A 26 -10.42 -3.84 -0.80
CA ASP A 26 -11.50 -3.04 -0.24
C ASP A 26 -10.97 -2.14 0.87
N VAL A 27 -11.35 -0.87 0.84
CA VAL A 27 -10.96 0.11 1.85
C VAL A 27 -12.17 0.39 2.72
N SER A 28 -11.99 0.20 4.03
CA SER A 28 -12.97 0.54 5.06
C SER A 28 -12.41 1.58 6.02
N ALA A 29 -13.27 2.23 6.81
CA ALA A 29 -12.85 3.10 7.91
C ALA A 29 -11.86 2.39 8.85
N THR A 30 -12.10 1.11 9.15
CA THR A 30 -11.18 0.28 9.96
C THR A 30 -9.79 0.19 9.33
N SER A 31 -9.68 -0.06 8.02
CA SER A 31 -8.38 -0.13 7.35
C SER A 31 -7.64 1.22 7.35
N VAL A 32 -8.37 2.33 7.23
CA VAL A 32 -7.83 3.69 7.31
C VAL A 32 -7.26 3.97 8.70
N ILE A 33 -8.06 3.71 9.74
CA ILE A 33 -7.70 3.97 11.14
C ILE A 33 -6.53 3.08 11.58
N LEU A 34 -6.56 1.79 11.26
CA LEU A 34 -5.48 0.86 11.62
C LEU A 34 -4.18 1.19 10.88
N GLY A 35 -4.25 1.62 9.62
CA GLY A 35 -3.08 2.09 8.88
C GLY A 35 -2.44 3.33 9.52
N ALA A 36 -3.25 4.31 9.91
CA ALA A 36 -2.80 5.49 10.64
C ALA A 36 -2.17 5.13 12.00
N LEU A 37 -2.78 4.20 12.75
CA LEU A 37 -2.24 3.71 14.01
C LEU A 37 -0.89 3.01 13.85
N ALA A 38 -0.79 2.06 12.90
CA ALA A 38 0.42 1.27 12.67
C ALA A 38 1.61 2.11 12.24
N SER A 39 1.36 3.15 11.43
CA SER A 39 2.37 4.11 10.97
C SER A 39 2.62 5.26 11.94
N ARG A 40 1.87 5.34 13.05
CA ARG A 40 1.95 6.38 14.09
C ARG A 40 1.64 7.79 13.57
N ASP A 41 0.86 7.90 12.49
CA ASP A 41 0.29 9.18 12.04
C ASP A 41 -1.09 9.38 12.67
N TRP A 42 -1.11 9.86 13.91
CA TRP A 42 -2.35 10.07 14.67
C TRP A 42 -3.02 11.40 14.35
N ARG A 43 -2.82 11.95 13.15
CA ARG A 43 -3.57 13.15 12.77
C ARG A 43 -5.07 12.84 12.66
N PRO A 44 -5.94 13.73 13.13
CA PRO A 44 -7.38 13.48 13.26
C PRO A 44 -8.06 13.21 11.91
N MET A 45 -7.53 13.73 10.79
CA MET A 45 -8.09 13.50 9.46
C MET A 45 -8.19 12.02 9.01
N HIS A 46 -7.58 11.08 9.74
CA HIS A 46 -7.63 9.65 9.46
C HIS A 46 -8.63 8.87 10.34
N HIS A 47 -9.20 9.49 11.37
CA HIS A 47 -10.06 8.78 12.33
C HIS A 47 -11.20 9.63 12.92
N ASP A 48 -11.17 10.95 12.72
CA ASP A 48 -12.21 11.91 13.10
C ASP A 48 -12.85 12.48 11.82
N ARG A 49 -14.08 12.04 11.56
CA ARG A 49 -14.84 12.43 10.37
C ARG A 49 -15.25 13.90 10.39
N ASP A 50 -15.60 14.43 11.56
CA ASP A 50 -16.00 15.83 11.69
C ASP A 50 -14.80 16.74 11.47
N PHE A 51 -13.64 16.39 12.02
CA PHE A 51 -12.40 17.09 11.72
C PHE A 51 -12.07 17.03 10.22
N ALA A 52 -12.12 15.83 9.62
CA ALA A 52 -11.82 15.65 8.20
C ALA A 52 -12.69 16.56 7.30
N GLN A 53 -14.00 16.60 7.55
CA GLN A 53 -14.94 17.37 6.74
C GLN A 53 -14.92 18.87 7.06
N GLN A 54 -14.98 19.24 8.35
CA GLN A 54 -15.22 20.63 8.76
C GLN A 54 -13.94 21.45 8.93
N ARG A 55 -12.79 20.81 9.21
CA ARG A 55 -11.50 21.48 9.41
C ARG A 55 -10.55 21.27 8.25
N ASN A 56 -10.51 20.06 7.71
CA ASN A 56 -9.63 19.70 6.60
C ASN A 56 -10.27 19.90 5.22
N GLY A 57 -11.62 19.97 5.15
CA GLY A 57 -12.35 20.15 3.90
C GLY A 57 -12.36 18.92 2.98
N THR A 58 -12.07 17.73 3.51
CA THR A 58 -12.12 16.49 2.73
C THR A 58 -13.51 15.86 2.79
N ARG A 59 -13.85 15.02 1.80
CA ARG A 59 -15.16 14.36 1.75
C ARG A 59 -15.41 13.42 2.94
N ASP A 60 -14.37 12.74 3.40
CA ASP A 60 -14.40 11.80 4.54
C ASP A 60 -12.98 11.64 5.10
N ILE A 61 -12.82 10.76 6.10
CA ILE A 61 -11.49 10.26 6.49
C ILE A 61 -10.82 9.53 5.32
N PHE A 62 -9.49 9.58 5.24
CA PHE A 62 -8.75 9.00 4.13
C PHE A 62 -7.44 8.35 4.59
N MET A 63 -6.94 7.41 3.78
CA MET A 63 -5.67 6.72 4.07
C MET A 63 -4.50 7.70 4.06
N ASN A 64 -3.65 7.60 5.07
CA ASN A 64 -2.40 8.35 5.11
C ASN A 64 -1.37 7.80 4.12
N THR A 65 -0.40 8.63 3.75
CA THR A 65 0.65 8.28 2.78
C THR A 65 1.47 7.04 3.19
N PRO A 66 1.88 6.87 4.46
CA PRO A 66 2.58 5.66 4.89
C PRO A 66 1.79 4.36 4.71
N ASN A 67 0.47 4.36 4.95
CA ASN A 67 -0.34 3.16 4.72
C ASN A 67 -0.42 2.82 3.23
N GLN A 68 -0.58 3.84 2.38
CA GLN A 68 -0.56 3.66 0.92
C GLN A 68 0.80 3.14 0.42
N ALA A 69 1.91 3.66 0.95
CA ALA A 69 3.25 3.11 0.70
C ALA A 69 3.27 1.62 1.03
N ALA A 70 2.95 1.26 2.29
CA ALA A 70 3.03 -0.11 2.75
C ALA A 70 2.23 -1.09 1.88
N TRP A 71 1.06 -0.69 1.37
CA TRP A 71 0.26 -1.53 0.47
C TRP A 71 0.93 -1.72 -0.88
N LEU A 72 1.52 -0.66 -1.45
CA LEU A 72 2.27 -0.76 -2.70
C LEU A 72 3.56 -1.57 -2.52
N GLU A 73 4.27 -1.37 -1.41
CA GLU A 73 5.49 -2.10 -1.09
C GLU A 73 5.21 -3.60 -0.99
N ARG A 74 4.17 -3.96 -0.23
CA ARG A 74 3.68 -5.34 -0.15
C ARG A 74 3.33 -5.87 -1.52
N TYR A 75 2.54 -5.15 -2.33
CA TYR A 75 2.15 -5.59 -3.66
C TYR A 75 3.35 -5.94 -4.54
N ILE A 76 4.37 -5.08 -4.54
CA ILE A 76 5.59 -5.33 -5.31
C ILE A 76 6.38 -6.52 -4.75
N THR A 77 6.47 -6.68 -3.42
CA THR A 77 7.16 -7.83 -2.84
C THR A 77 6.38 -9.14 -2.98
N ASP A 78 5.06 -9.11 -3.00
CA ASP A 78 4.20 -10.26 -3.26
C ASP A 78 4.39 -10.73 -4.71
N TRP A 79 4.51 -9.80 -5.67
CA TRP A 79 4.82 -10.12 -7.07
C TRP A 79 6.26 -10.61 -7.28
N ALA A 80 7.25 -9.92 -6.71
CA ALA A 80 8.67 -10.22 -6.94
C ALA A 80 9.19 -11.38 -6.09
N GLY A 81 8.48 -11.74 -5.02
CA GLY A 81 8.80 -12.84 -4.12
C GLY A 81 9.64 -12.46 -2.89
N PRO A 82 9.85 -13.39 -1.96
CA PRO A 82 10.31 -13.12 -0.59
C PRO A 82 11.73 -12.57 -0.46
N ARG A 83 12.57 -12.69 -1.50
CA ARG A 83 13.93 -12.13 -1.51
C ARG A 83 14.01 -10.75 -2.15
N ALA A 84 12.90 -10.24 -2.70
CA ALA A 84 12.86 -8.93 -3.31
C ALA A 84 13.09 -7.84 -2.27
N ARG A 85 13.83 -6.80 -2.67
CA ARG A 85 14.05 -5.60 -1.84
C ARG A 85 13.78 -4.37 -2.69
N LEU A 86 13.01 -3.44 -2.13
CA LEU A 86 12.78 -2.15 -2.77
C LEU A 86 14.06 -1.32 -2.71
N GLY A 87 14.53 -0.87 -3.87
CA GLY A 87 15.74 -0.06 -3.97
C GLY A 87 15.48 1.43 -3.74
N ARG A 88 14.47 1.99 -4.43
CA ARG A 88 14.09 3.39 -4.31
C ARG A 88 12.60 3.54 -4.56
N TYR A 89 11.96 4.32 -3.72
CA TYR A 89 10.57 4.71 -3.86
C TYR A 89 10.45 6.24 -3.71
N LYS A 90 9.61 6.85 -4.53
CA LYS A 90 9.32 8.29 -4.49
C LYS A 90 7.82 8.49 -4.72
N PHE A 91 7.22 9.30 -3.87
CA PHE A 91 5.88 9.85 -4.03
C PHE A 91 5.95 11.18 -4.78
#